data_AF-A0A1H7RTC1-F1
#
_entry.id   AF-A0A1H7RTC1-F1
#
_cell.length_a   1.000
_cell.length_b   1.000
_cell.length_c   1.000
_cell.angle_alpha   90.00
_cell.angle_beta   90.00
_cell.angle_gamma   90.00
#
_symmetry.space_group_name_H-M   'P 1'
#
loop_
_entity.id
_entity.type
_entity.pdbx_description
1 polymer ?
#
loop_
_entity_poly.entity_id
_entity_poly.type
_entity_poly.pdbx_seq_one_letter_code
_entity_poly.pdbx_strand_id
1 'polypeptide(L)'
;MGRIVGRLTMSAILPFSSGRVQYLAERYGVVPGLSDHTLERAVPTAAVALGACVIEKHVTLRRADGGPDSGFSLEPEELAALVHDTRTAWQALGALRDGPRDSEATQRPLRRSLYIAEDVKAGEELTPRNLRAVRPGYGLSPKYYDVLLGRRVTRDVAKGTAVSWELVG
;
A
#
# COMPACT_ATOMS: atom_id res chain seq x y z
N MET A 1 -27.28 9.59 3.90
CA MET A 1 -27.68 8.41 4.70
C MET A 1 -27.81 7.22 3.75
N GLY A 2 -26.71 6.52 3.44
CA GLY A 2 -26.74 5.39 2.51
C GLY A 2 -27.34 4.17 3.19
N ARG A 3 -28.46 3.65 2.68
CA ARG A 3 -29.03 2.40 3.16
C ARG A 3 -28.12 1.25 2.72
N ILE A 4 -27.50 0.56 3.68
CA ILE A 4 -26.88 -0.75 3.44
C ILE A 4 -28.05 -1.76 3.34
N VAL A 5 -28.65 -1.86 2.15
CA VAL A 5 -29.57 -2.96 1.80
C VAL A 5 -28.85 -3.89 0.84
N GLY A 6 -27.79 -4.53 1.34
CA GLY A 6 -27.09 -5.62 0.67
C GLY A 6 -27.23 -6.89 1.51
N ARG A 7 -27.24 -8.06 0.88
CA ARG A 7 -27.10 -9.33 1.62
C ARG A 7 -25.78 -9.27 2.39
N LEU A 8 -25.85 -9.44 3.71
CA LEU A 8 -24.69 -9.63 4.59
C LEU A 8 -24.38 -11.12 4.64
N THR A 9 -23.11 -11.49 4.66
CA THR A 9 -22.69 -12.88 4.90
C THR A 9 -21.54 -12.89 5.89
N MET A 10 -21.68 -13.68 6.94
CA MET A 10 -20.68 -13.87 7.98
C MET A 10 -20.22 -15.32 7.98
N SER A 11 -18.91 -15.54 8.05
CA SER A 11 -18.36 -16.87 8.26
C SER A 11 -17.98 -17.00 9.73
N ALA A 12 -18.53 -17.99 10.43
CA ALA A 12 -17.96 -18.49 11.67
C ALA A 12 -16.73 -19.34 11.30
N ILE A 13 -15.54 -19.09 11.88
CA ILE A 13 -14.37 -19.91 11.55
C ILE A 13 -13.48 -20.22 12.75
N LEU A 14 -13.28 -21.52 12.98
CA LEU A 14 -11.99 -22.10 13.36
C LEU A 14 -11.69 -23.31 12.45
N PRO A 15 -10.47 -23.45 11.87
CA PRO A 15 -9.36 -22.48 11.88
C PRO A 15 -9.56 -21.37 10.83
N PHE A 16 -9.34 -20.11 11.23
CA PHE A 16 -9.50 -18.92 10.38
C PHE A 16 -8.78 -19.08 9.03
N SER A 17 -9.54 -18.93 7.93
CA SER A 17 -9.01 -18.91 6.57
C SER A 17 -9.18 -17.50 6.03
N SER A 18 -8.09 -16.72 6.03
CA SER A 18 -8.04 -15.32 5.61
C SER A 18 -8.65 -15.08 4.22
N GLY A 19 -8.47 -16.02 3.29
CA GLY A 19 -9.03 -15.93 1.94
C GLY A 19 -10.57 -15.99 1.87
N ARG A 20 -11.28 -16.45 2.92
CA ARG A 20 -12.74 -16.61 2.86
C ARG A 20 -13.50 -15.29 2.85
N VAL A 21 -13.01 -14.26 3.56
CA VAL A 21 -13.66 -12.93 3.60
C VAL A 21 -13.73 -12.35 2.18
N GLN A 22 -12.61 -12.36 1.47
CA GLN A 22 -12.50 -11.89 0.09
C GLN A 22 -13.27 -12.80 -0.87
N TYR A 23 -13.11 -14.11 -0.75
CA TYR A 23 -13.78 -15.09 -1.60
C TYR A 23 -15.31 -14.97 -1.56
N LEU A 24 -15.90 -14.83 -0.37
CA LEU A 24 -17.36 -14.71 -0.24
C LEU A 24 -17.86 -13.39 -0.82
N ALA A 25 -17.13 -12.29 -0.61
CA ALA A 25 -17.45 -10.99 -1.19
C ALA A 25 -17.45 -11.07 -2.72
N GLU A 26 -16.39 -11.59 -3.33
CA GLU A 26 -16.23 -11.70 -4.79
C GLU A 26 -17.24 -12.67 -5.40
N ARG A 27 -17.40 -13.86 -4.79
CA ARG A 27 -18.28 -14.91 -5.32
C ARG A 27 -19.75 -14.52 -5.31
N TYR A 28 -20.18 -13.79 -4.28
CA TYR A 28 -21.61 -13.50 -4.06
C TYR A 28 -21.97 -12.01 -4.24
N GLY A 29 -21.00 -11.12 -4.47
CA GLY A 29 -21.25 -9.69 -4.60
C GLY A 29 -21.84 -9.06 -3.33
N VAL A 30 -21.43 -9.55 -2.16
CA VAL A 30 -21.98 -9.19 -0.85
C VAL A 30 -21.01 -8.39 -0.01
N VAL A 31 -21.52 -7.69 0.99
CA VAL A 31 -20.69 -7.05 2.03
C VAL A 31 -20.13 -8.16 2.93
N PRO A 32 -18.81 -8.35 3.00
CA PRO A 32 -18.24 -9.42 3.81
C PRO A 32 -18.13 -9.02 5.29
N GLY A 33 -18.23 -10.02 6.17
CA GLY A 33 -17.97 -9.88 7.60
C GLY A 33 -17.35 -11.14 8.21
N LEU A 34 -16.89 -11.03 9.45
CA LEU A 34 -16.34 -12.12 10.24
C LEU A 34 -17.13 -12.32 11.53
N SER A 35 -17.57 -13.56 11.80
CA SER A 35 -17.99 -13.98 13.14
C SER A 35 -16.85 -14.79 13.75
N ASP A 36 -16.25 -14.25 14.81
CA ASP A 36 -14.98 -14.71 15.32
C ASP A 36 -15.12 -15.41 16.68
N HIS A 37 -14.44 -16.56 16.81
CA HIS A 37 -14.46 -17.42 18.00
C HIS A 37 -13.04 -17.75 18.48
N THR A 38 -12.03 -17.06 17.97
CA THR A 38 -10.66 -17.17 18.49
C THR A 38 -10.55 -16.50 19.85
N LEU A 39 -9.42 -16.70 20.55
CA LEU A 39 -9.13 -15.96 21.78
C LEU A 39 -8.59 -14.56 21.49
N GLU A 40 -7.84 -14.45 20.40
CA GLU A 40 -7.04 -13.29 20.07
C GLU A 40 -7.82 -12.22 19.30
N ARG A 41 -7.35 -10.99 19.38
CA ARG A 41 -7.84 -9.85 18.57
C ARG A 41 -7.21 -9.80 17.17
N ALA A 42 -6.13 -10.55 16.94
CA ALA A 42 -5.37 -10.47 15.70
C ALA A 42 -6.19 -10.90 14.47
N VAL A 43 -7.01 -11.94 14.62
CA VAL A 43 -7.87 -12.47 13.56
C VAL A 43 -8.90 -11.45 13.07
N PRO A 44 -9.72 -10.83 13.92
CA PRO A 44 -10.71 -9.84 13.48
C PRO A 44 -10.04 -8.55 12.95
N THR A 45 -8.90 -8.15 13.50
CA THR A 45 -8.12 -7.03 12.93
C THR A 45 -7.61 -7.35 11.53
N ALA A 46 -7.10 -8.55 11.29
CA ALA A 46 -6.69 -9.00 9.96
C ALA A 46 -7.87 -9.09 8.98
N ALA A 47 -9.04 -9.52 9.44
CA ALA A 47 -10.24 -9.57 8.60
C ALA A 47 -10.66 -8.18 8.09
N VAL A 48 -10.54 -7.14 8.91
CA VAL A 48 -10.76 -5.75 8.47
C VAL A 48 -9.78 -5.35 7.37
N ALA A 49 -8.50 -5.68 7.52
CA ALA A 49 -7.49 -5.42 6.47
C ALA A 49 -7.79 -6.18 5.16
N LEU A 50 -8.52 -7.30 5.24
CA LEU A 50 -8.95 -8.10 4.09
C LEU A 50 -10.33 -7.70 3.55
N GLY A 51 -10.91 -6.61 4.06
CA GLY A 51 -12.14 -6.02 3.54
C GLY A 51 -13.41 -6.36 4.33
N ALA A 52 -13.32 -7.07 5.45
CA ALA A 52 -14.48 -7.28 6.32
C ALA A 52 -15.03 -5.93 6.81
N CYS A 53 -16.34 -5.72 6.61
CA CYS A 53 -17.04 -4.50 7.01
C CYS A 53 -17.80 -4.67 8.34
N VAL A 54 -17.94 -5.91 8.81
CA VAL A 54 -18.61 -6.25 10.07
C VAL A 54 -17.77 -7.29 10.81
N ILE A 55 -17.56 -7.06 12.11
CA ILE A 55 -16.92 -7.99 13.03
C ILE A 55 -17.91 -8.31 14.13
N GLU A 56 -18.13 -9.60 14.38
CA GLU A 56 -18.88 -10.12 15.51
C GLU A 56 -17.94 -10.95 16.38
N LYS A 57 -18.07 -10.78 17.70
CA LYS A 57 -17.23 -11.42 18.71
C LYS A 57 -18.06 -11.60 19.98
N HIS A 58 -17.82 -12.70 20.69
CA HIS A 58 -18.42 -12.92 22.01
C HIS A 58 -17.81 -11.96 23.04
N VAL A 59 -18.64 -11.49 23.98
CA VAL A 59 -18.23 -10.58 25.05
C VAL A 59 -18.82 -11.00 26.38
N THR A 60 -18.07 -10.83 27.47
CA THR A 60 -18.50 -11.09 28.84
C THR A 60 -18.01 -9.95 29.74
N LEU A 61 -18.66 -9.75 30.89
CA LEU A 61 -18.16 -8.80 31.89
C LEU A 61 -16.87 -9.30 32.53
N ARG A 62 -16.83 -10.59 32.89
CA ARG A 62 -15.65 -11.28 33.38
C ARG A 62 -15.72 -12.75 32.99
N ARG A 63 -14.64 -13.30 32.44
CA ARG A 63 -14.55 -14.73 32.09
C ARG A 63 -14.64 -15.63 33.32
N ALA A 64 -14.13 -15.14 34.45
CA ALA A 64 -14.12 -15.83 35.74
C ALA A 64 -15.54 -16.14 36.28
N ASP A 65 -16.57 -15.41 35.83
CA ASP A 65 -17.95 -15.67 36.22
C ASP A 65 -18.53 -16.95 35.55
N GLY A 66 -17.77 -17.56 34.63
CA GLY A 66 -18.12 -18.81 33.96
C GLY A 66 -19.16 -18.62 32.85
N GLY A 67 -19.67 -19.73 32.33
CA GLY A 67 -20.61 -19.76 31.22
C GLY A 67 -20.09 -20.58 30.03
N PRO A 68 -20.98 -21.01 29.11
CA PRO A 68 -20.60 -21.89 28.00
C PRO A 68 -19.56 -21.27 27.06
N ASP A 69 -19.62 -19.95 26.87
CA ASP A 69 -18.79 -19.22 25.91
C ASP A 69 -17.75 -18.30 26.57
N SER A 70 -17.65 -18.33 27.91
CA SER A 70 -16.80 -17.38 28.65
C SER A 70 -15.31 -17.57 28.35
N GLY A 71 -14.90 -18.80 28.02
CA GLY A 71 -13.51 -19.14 27.72
C GLY A 71 -12.91 -18.37 26.54
N PHE A 72 -13.74 -17.93 25.57
CA PHE A 72 -13.29 -17.21 24.37
C PHE A 72 -13.97 -15.86 24.15
N SER A 73 -14.87 -15.46 25.05
CA SER A 73 -15.46 -14.12 25.06
C SER A 73 -14.42 -13.07 25.40
N LEU A 74 -14.53 -11.85 24.87
CA LEU A 74 -13.71 -10.71 25.28
C LEU A 74 -14.29 -10.06 26.54
N GLU A 75 -13.41 -9.62 27.43
CA GLU A 75 -13.75 -8.71 28.54
C GLU A 75 -13.80 -7.25 28.04
N PRO A 76 -14.38 -6.30 28.81
CA PRO A 76 -14.61 -4.93 28.35
C PRO A 76 -13.36 -4.21 27.81
N GLU A 77 -12.21 -4.39 28.46
CA GLU A 77 -10.94 -3.77 28.06
C GLU A 77 -10.42 -4.35 26.74
N GLU A 78 -10.62 -5.65 26.52
CA GLU A 78 -10.22 -6.33 25.30
C GLU A 78 -11.15 -5.98 24.13
N LEU A 79 -12.45 -5.78 24.39
CA LEU A 79 -13.38 -5.25 23.40
C LEU A 79 -12.98 -3.83 22.98
N ALA A 80 -12.63 -2.97 23.94
CA ALA A 80 -12.16 -1.62 23.65
C ALA A 80 -10.87 -1.64 22.81
N ALA A 81 -9.94 -2.54 23.14
CA ALA A 81 -8.74 -2.77 22.35
C ALA A 81 -9.06 -3.27 20.93
N LEU A 82 -10.01 -4.21 20.77
CA LEU A 82 -10.43 -4.68 19.45
C LEU A 82 -11.00 -3.55 18.59
N VAL A 83 -11.83 -2.69 19.17
CA VAL A 83 -12.39 -1.52 18.46
C VAL A 83 -11.28 -0.55 18.04
N HIS A 84 -10.29 -0.33 18.89
CA HIS A 84 -9.13 0.50 18.56
C HIS A 84 -8.32 -0.10 17.40
N ASP A 85 -7.95 -1.37 17.49
CA ASP A 85 -7.12 -2.05 16.49
C ASP A 85 -7.80 -2.11 15.12
N THR A 86 -9.08 -2.48 15.09
CA THR A 86 -9.86 -2.57 13.84
C THR A 86 -10.02 -1.21 13.19
N ARG A 87 -10.24 -0.14 13.97
CA ARG A 87 -10.27 1.23 13.44
C ARG A 87 -8.92 1.65 12.87
N THR A 88 -7.83 1.38 13.59
CA THR A 88 -6.47 1.67 13.12
C THR A 88 -6.16 0.92 11.83
N ALA A 89 -6.48 -0.37 11.77
CA ALA A 89 -6.28 -1.18 10.56
C ALA A 89 -7.09 -0.64 9.38
N TRP A 90 -8.36 -0.30 9.59
CA TRP A 90 -9.21 0.29 8.55
C TRP A 90 -8.67 1.63 8.03
N GLN A 91 -8.20 2.51 8.93
CA GLN A 91 -7.58 3.79 8.54
C GLN A 91 -6.27 3.58 7.77
N ALA A 92 -5.48 2.57 8.15
CA ALA A 92 -4.20 2.26 7.52
C ALA A 92 -4.34 1.75 6.08
N LEU A 93 -5.49 1.16 5.71
CA LEU A 93 -5.76 0.79 4.31
C LEU A 93 -5.70 2.00 3.38
N GLY A 94 -6.10 3.18 3.87
CA GLY A 94 -6.09 4.42 3.11
C GLY A 94 -6.92 4.34 1.82
N ALA A 95 -6.73 5.32 0.94
CA ALA A 95 -7.24 5.26 -0.42
C ALA A 95 -6.17 4.68 -1.35
N LEU A 96 -6.56 3.75 -2.23
CA LEU A 96 -5.71 3.36 -3.35
C LEU A 96 -5.44 4.60 -4.20
N ARG A 97 -4.16 4.91 -4.42
CA ARG A 97 -3.74 6.05 -5.25
C ARG A 97 -2.61 5.60 -6.16
N ASP A 98 -2.74 5.97 -7.43
CA ASP A 98 -1.64 5.88 -8.37
C ASP A 98 -0.70 7.08 -8.19
N GLY A 99 0.59 6.79 -8.09
CA GLY A 99 1.65 7.81 -8.02
C GLY A 99 2.01 8.27 -6.61
N PRO A 100 3.08 9.09 -6.50
CA PRO A 100 3.63 9.50 -5.21
C PRO A 100 2.68 10.43 -4.45
N ARG A 101 2.77 10.39 -3.12
CA ARG A 101 2.10 11.36 -2.25
C ARG A 101 2.78 12.72 -2.32
N ASP A 102 2.03 13.78 -2.04
CA ASP A 102 2.58 15.13 -1.99
C ASP A 102 3.64 15.24 -0.88
N SER A 103 3.44 14.50 0.22
CA SER A 103 4.45 14.33 1.29
C SER A 103 5.76 13.69 0.80
N GLU A 104 5.70 12.89 -0.28
CA GLU A 104 6.88 12.27 -0.90
C GLU A 104 7.56 13.19 -1.92
N ALA A 105 7.02 14.38 -2.21
CA ALA A 105 7.68 15.36 -3.08
C ALA A 105 9.05 15.78 -2.50
N THR A 106 9.15 15.88 -1.17
CA THR A 106 10.40 16.14 -0.44
C THR A 106 11.46 15.05 -0.65
N GLN A 107 11.05 13.85 -1.09
CA GLN A 107 11.96 12.74 -1.39
C GLN A 107 12.52 12.82 -2.80
N ARG A 108 11.97 13.65 -3.69
CA ARG A 108 12.42 13.76 -5.09
C ARG A 108 13.91 14.12 -5.21
N PRO A 109 14.47 15.07 -4.45
CA PRO A 109 15.91 15.35 -4.47
C PRO A 109 16.79 14.18 -4.01
N LEU A 110 16.23 13.23 -3.25
CA LEU A 110 16.93 12.04 -2.76
C LEU A 110 16.89 10.87 -3.76
N ARG A 111 16.12 10.97 -4.84
CA ARG A 111 16.05 9.97 -5.91
C ARG A 111 17.19 10.19 -6.92
N ARG A 112 17.74 9.11 -7.46
CA ARG A 112 18.67 9.20 -8.60
C ARG A 112 17.89 9.49 -9.88
N SER A 113 18.46 10.32 -10.73
CA SER A 113 18.00 10.56 -12.10
C SER A 113 19.20 10.74 -13.03
N LEU A 114 18.97 10.79 -14.32
CA LEU A 114 20.02 10.83 -15.33
C LEU A 114 20.56 12.24 -15.50
N TYR A 115 21.88 12.37 -15.46
CA TYR A 115 22.64 13.59 -15.69
C TYR A 115 23.78 13.36 -16.66
N ILE A 116 24.16 14.44 -17.32
CA ILE A 116 25.38 14.54 -18.11
C ILE A 116 26.58 14.60 -17.16
N ALA A 117 27.53 13.67 -17.32
CA ALA A 117 28.68 13.50 -16.44
C ALA A 117 29.96 14.17 -16.97
N GLU A 118 30.00 14.51 -18.24
CA GLU A 118 31.09 15.18 -18.97
C GLU A 118 30.45 16.11 -20.02
N ASP A 119 31.09 17.21 -20.41
CA ASP A 119 30.53 18.09 -21.45
C ASP A 119 30.35 17.31 -22.78
N VAL A 120 29.22 17.50 -23.45
CA VAL A 120 28.86 16.80 -24.69
C VAL A 120 28.48 17.81 -25.77
N LYS A 121 29.01 17.66 -26.97
CA LYS A 121 28.71 18.55 -28.11
C LYS A 121 27.49 18.10 -28.89
N ALA A 122 26.82 19.04 -29.56
CA ALA A 122 25.71 18.74 -30.45
C ALA A 122 26.09 17.63 -31.45
N GLY A 123 25.25 16.60 -31.54
CA GLY A 123 25.46 15.44 -32.41
C GLY A 123 26.31 14.31 -31.81
N GLU A 124 26.95 14.49 -30.64
CA GLU A 124 27.67 13.42 -29.94
C GLU A 124 26.73 12.44 -29.24
N GLU A 125 27.18 11.20 -29.08
CA GLU A 125 26.40 10.12 -28.49
C GLU A 125 26.49 10.11 -26.95
N LEU A 126 25.38 9.74 -26.32
CA LEU A 126 25.35 9.39 -24.91
C LEU A 126 25.99 8.02 -24.70
N THR A 127 27.00 7.96 -23.85
CA THR A 127 27.80 6.78 -23.54
C THR A 127 27.83 6.55 -22.03
N PRO A 128 28.29 5.36 -21.57
CA PRO A 128 28.44 5.12 -20.14
C PRO A 128 29.43 6.04 -19.41
N ARG A 129 30.25 6.80 -20.15
CA ARG A 129 31.19 7.77 -19.59
C ARG A 129 30.50 9.10 -19.29
N ASN A 130 29.72 9.60 -20.25
CA ASN A 130 29.09 10.93 -20.19
C ASN A 130 27.63 10.92 -19.70
N LEU A 131 27.02 9.76 -19.47
CA LEU A 131 25.68 9.62 -18.87
C LEU A 131 25.77 8.89 -17.53
N ARG A 132 25.21 9.47 -16.46
CA ARG A 132 25.19 8.81 -15.13
C ARG A 132 23.88 9.01 -14.39
N ALA A 133 23.52 8.01 -13.59
CA ALA A 133 22.41 8.09 -12.64
C ALA A 133 22.88 8.63 -11.28
N VAL A 134 22.62 9.92 -11.02
CA VAL A 134 23.02 10.61 -9.78
C VAL A 134 21.85 11.39 -9.18
N ARG A 135 22.00 11.83 -7.94
CA ARG A 135 21.05 12.78 -7.32
C ARG A 135 21.37 14.20 -7.81
N PRO A 136 20.40 15.13 -7.80
CA PRO A 136 19.01 15.00 -7.35
C PRO A 136 18.04 14.46 -8.41
N GLY A 137 16.82 14.04 -8.05
CA GLY A 137 15.84 13.42 -8.96
C GLY A 137 15.11 14.38 -9.91
N TYR A 138 15.84 15.28 -10.57
CA TYR A 138 15.27 16.28 -11.49
C TYR A 138 15.36 15.89 -12.98
N GLY A 139 16.28 15.00 -13.36
CA GLY A 139 16.38 14.47 -14.71
C GLY A 139 15.46 13.25 -14.96
N LEU A 140 15.65 12.62 -16.12
CA LEU A 140 14.94 11.39 -16.48
C LEU A 140 15.22 10.24 -15.50
N SER A 141 14.24 9.36 -15.33
CA SER A 141 14.39 8.16 -14.50
C SER A 141 15.54 7.28 -15.00
N PRO A 142 16.35 6.67 -14.11
CA PRO A 142 17.42 5.76 -14.50
C PRO A 142 16.97 4.57 -15.35
N LYS A 143 15.68 4.22 -15.34
CA LYS A 143 15.11 3.17 -16.23
C LYS A 143 15.29 3.46 -17.72
N TYR A 144 15.51 4.73 -18.09
CA TYR A 144 15.75 5.14 -19.48
C TYR A 144 17.23 5.12 -19.85
N TYR A 145 18.12 4.72 -18.95
CA TYR A 145 19.56 4.74 -19.19
C TYR A 145 19.93 3.97 -20.46
N ASP A 146 19.53 2.70 -20.56
CA ASP A 146 19.84 1.85 -21.71
C ASP A 146 19.17 2.34 -23.01
N VAL A 147 18.01 2.98 -22.90
CA VAL A 147 17.28 3.58 -24.05
C VAL A 147 18.02 4.81 -24.59
N LEU A 148 18.73 5.53 -23.72
CA LEU A 148 19.44 6.76 -24.07
C LEU A 148 20.87 6.49 -24.56
N LEU A 149 21.48 5.37 -24.19
CA LEU A 149 22.80 5.00 -24.71
C LEU A 149 22.78 4.91 -26.24
N GLY A 150 23.77 5.53 -26.89
CA GLY A 150 23.88 5.64 -28.34
C GLY A 150 22.98 6.71 -28.97
N ARG A 151 22.06 7.34 -28.22
CA ARG A 151 21.29 8.50 -28.72
C ARG A 151 22.19 9.73 -28.78
N ARG A 152 21.91 10.62 -29.74
CA ARG A 152 22.70 11.83 -29.97
C ARG A 152 22.04 13.04 -29.34
N VAL A 153 22.85 13.90 -28.73
CA VAL A 153 22.33 15.15 -28.17
C VAL A 153 22.04 16.17 -29.27
N THR A 154 20.96 16.94 -29.14
CA THR A 154 20.51 17.91 -30.16
C THR A 154 21.25 19.26 -30.07
N ARG A 155 21.97 19.51 -28.97
CA ARG A 155 22.69 20.74 -28.69
C ARG A 155 23.88 20.47 -27.77
N ASP A 156 24.77 21.45 -27.63
CA ASP A 156 25.82 21.41 -26.63
C ASP A 156 25.23 21.35 -25.21
N VAL A 157 25.73 20.43 -24.40
CA VAL A 157 25.26 20.21 -23.02
C VAL A 157 26.45 20.14 -22.06
N ALA A 158 26.42 20.97 -21.02
CA ALA A 158 27.44 20.97 -19.99
C ALA A 158 27.24 19.83 -18.98
N LYS A 159 28.34 19.38 -18.37
CA LYS A 159 28.36 18.49 -17.20
C LYS A 159 27.46 19.01 -16.09
N GLY A 160 26.75 18.10 -15.43
CA GLY A 160 25.81 18.40 -14.35
C GLY A 160 24.42 18.80 -14.84
N THR A 161 24.16 18.81 -16.15
CA THR A 161 22.83 19.05 -16.70
C THR A 161 21.92 17.83 -16.50
N ALA A 162 20.73 18.07 -15.96
CA ALA A 162 19.68 17.05 -15.84
C ALA A 162 19.20 16.63 -17.24
N VAL A 163 19.16 15.33 -17.50
CA VAL A 163 18.73 14.84 -18.81
C VAL A 163 17.21 14.98 -18.94
N SER A 164 16.74 15.50 -20.07
CA SER A 164 15.35 15.52 -20.51
C SER A 164 15.23 14.94 -21.92
N TRP A 165 14.02 14.55 -22.34
CA TRP A 165 13.79 14.03 -23.69
C TRP A 165 14.10 15.04 -24.79
N GLU A 166 14.00 16.34 -24.49
CA GLU A 166 14.32 17.42 -25.44
C GLU A 166 15.82 17.48 -25.78
N LEU A 167 16.69 16.91 -24.94
CA LEU A 167 18.12 16.88 -25.20
C LEU A 167 18.52 15.85 -26.26
N VAL A 168 17.67 14.87 -26.55
CA VAL A 168 18.01 13.76 -27.44
C VAL A 168 17.15 13.76 -28.70
N GLY A 169 17.81 13.58 -29.84
CA GLY A 169 17.19 13.36 -31.15
C GLY A 169 16.81 11.91 -31.35
#